data_AF-A0A6N2TQ07-F1
#
_entry.id   AF-A0A6N2TQ07-F1
#
_cell.length_a   1.000
_cell.length_b   1.000
_cell.length_c   1.000
_cell.angle_alpha   90.00
_cell.angle_beta   90.00
_cell.angle_gamma   90.00
#
_symmetry.space_group_name_H-M   'P 1'
#
loop_
_entity.id
_entity.type
_entity.pdbx_description
1 polymer ?
#
loop_
_entity_poly.entity_id
_entity_poly.type
_entity_poly.pdbx_seq_one_letter_code
_entity_poly.pdbx_strand_id
1 'polypeptide(L)'
;MKKNIFLLILGSLFVFTSCLEHGLDDIENSDLCAISSITMEHRWIAKNNNGYDQLCRQQMTLSKGTPDENNEIRFKITVPAASTSTSFNAFNAEVRNTVSISNLYLLSVISAAAKIAPVDGAPTLGLPGSFEIGKEYKYQVTAANGKKAIFTIVIEDFIK
;
A
#
# COMPACT_ATOMS: atom_id res chain seq x y z
N MET A 1 -58.46 6.75 26.57
CA MET A 1 -57.38 5.76 26.32
C MET A 1 -56.50 6.11 25.12
N LYS A 2 -57.04 6.58 23.98
CA LYS A 2 -56.24 6.96 22.77
C LYS A 2 -55.23 8.10 22.98
N LYS A 3 -55.53 9.09 23.84
CA LYS A 3 -54.66 10.25 24.12
C LYS A 3 -53.39 9.88 24.91
N ASN A 4 -53.43 8.83 25.71
CA ASN A 4 -52.29 8.38 26.53
C ASN A 4 -51.33 7.49 25.71
N ILE A 5 -51.85 6.76 24.72
CA ILE A 5 -51.05 5.99 23.76
C ILE A 5 -50.23 6.92 22.85
N PHE A 6 -50.79 8.05 22.42
CA PHE A 6 -50.08 9.03 21.59
C PHE A 6 -48.90 9.68 22.33
N LEU A 7 -49.07 9.96 23.63
CA LEU A 7 -48.01 10.46 24.51
C LEU A 7 -46.90 9.43 24.76
N LEU A 8 -47.24 8.15 24.82
CA LEU A 8 -46.30 7.06 25.06
C LEU A 8 -45.46 6.72 23.82
N ILE A 9 -46.05 6.83 22.62
CA ILE A 9 -45.34 6.68 21.33
C ILE A 9 -44.42 7.88 21.06
N LEU A 10 -44.82 9.11 21.43
CA LEU A 10 -43.99 10.30 21.26
C LEU A 10 -42.76 10.29 22.20
N GLY A 11 -42.88 9.69 23.39
CA GLY A 11 -41.76 9.52 24.32
C GLY A 11 -40.74 8.45 23.89
N SER A 12 -41.16 7.40 23.16
CA SER A 12 -40.27 6.33 22.72
C SER A 12 -39.34 6.70 21.54
N LEU A 13 -39.57 7.85 20.89
CA LEU A 13 -38.73 8.35 19.79
C LEU A 13 -37.41 8.99 20.27
N PHE A 14 -37.29 9.34 21.56
CA PHE A 14 -36.12 10.04 22.12
C PHE A 14 -35.12 9.12 22.85
N VAL A 15 -35.43 7.83 23.01
CA VAL A 15 -34.57 6.89 23.76
C VAL A 15 -33.55 6.14 22.90
N PHE A 16 -33.48 6.41 21.59
CA PHE A 16 -32.57 5.74 20.65
C PHE A 16 -31.35 6.57 20.23
N THR A 17 -31.16 7.79 20.76
CA THR A 17 -30.10 8.69 20.28
C THR A 17 -28.77 8.57 21.03
N SER A 18 -28.69 7.84 22.15
CA SER A 18 -27.59 8.02 23.11
C SER A 18 -26.60 6.85 23.27
N CYS A 19 -26.78 5.72 22.59
CA CYS A 19 -25.87 4.57 22.73
C CYS A 19 -24.86 4.40 21.58
N LEU A 20 -25.02 5.13 20.46
CA LEU A 20 -24.15 4.98 19.30
C LEU A 20 -22.91 5.88 19.37
N GLU A 21 -23.06 7.07 19.95
CA GLU A 21 -22.02 8.11 19.99
C GLU A 21 -21.26 8.15 21.33
N HIS A 22 -21.73 7.41 22.35
CA HIS A 22 -21.12 7.45 23.67
C HIS A 22 -19.70 6.86 23.64
N GLY A 23 -18.71 7.73 23.86
CA GLY A 23 -17.28 7.40 23.83
C GLY A 23 -16.59 7.67 22.49
N LEU A 24 -17.28 8.23 21.48
CA LEU A 24 -16.65 8.74 20.26
C LEU A 24 -16.06 10.15 20.43
N ASP A 25 -16.61 10.96 21.34
CA ASP A 25 -16.17 12.34 21.59
C ASP A 25 -14.74 12.42 22.16
N ASP A 26 -14.27 11.35 22.82
CA ASP A 26 -12.93 11.27 23.43
C ASP A 26 -11.88 10.62 22.51
N ILE A 27 -12.23 10.28 21.27
CA ILE A 27 -11.32 9.60 20.34
C ILE A 27 -10.62 10.64 19.46
N GLU A 28 -9.37 10.94 19.78
CA GLU A 28 -8.53 11.74 18.88
C GLU A 28 -8.15 10.94 17.63
N ASN A 29 -8.18 11.62 16.48
CA ASN A 29 -7.63 11.05 15.26
C ASN A 29 -6.14 10.76 15.43
N SER A 30 -5.72 9.56 15.02
CA SER A 30 -4.32 9.15 15.10
C SER A 30 -3.39 10.14 14.36
N ASP A 31 -2.26 10.46 15.00
CA ASP A 31 -1.18 11.27 14.45
C ASP A 31 -0.05 10.42 13.81
N LEU A 32 -0.25 9.10 13.73
CA LEU A 32 0.72 8.18 13.17
C LEU A 32 0.81 8.36 11.65
N CYS A 33 1.98 8.77 11.17
CA CYS A 33 2.29 9.04 9.77
C CYS A 33 3.57 8.33 9.33
N ALA A 34 3.67 7.01 9.53
CA ALA A 34 4.86 6.24 9.24
C ALA A 34 4.70 5.31 8.03
N ILE A 35 5.80 5.02 7.35
CA ILE A 35 5.98 3.81 6.53
C ILE A 35 6.60 2.73 7.42
N SER A 36 5.99 1.57 7.52
CA SER A 36 6.58 0.43 8.26
C SER A 36 7.41 -0.46 7.36
N SER A 37 6.97 -0.67 6.12
CA SER A 37 7.76 -1.37 5.11
C SER A 37 7.37 -1.01 3.68
N ILE A 38 8.27 -1.30 2.75
CA ILE A 38 8.03 -1.28 1.31
C ILE A 38 8.26 -2.65 0.69
N THR A 39 7.67 -2.86 -0.48
CA THR A 39 7.89 -4.04 -1.32
C THR A 39 7.86 -3.61 -2.77
N MET A 40 8.68 -4.25 -3.61
CA MET A 40 8.60 -4.07 -5.05
C MET A 40 8.22 -5.38 -5.73
N GLU A 41 7.32 -5.30 -6.71
CA GLU A 41 6.84 -6.46 -7.46
C GLU A 41 7.04 -6.26 -8.96
N HIS A 42 7.37 -7.35 -9.64
CA HIS A 42 7.12 -7.50 -11.07
C HIS A 42 5.77 -8.19 -11.26
N ARG A 43 4.97 -7.74 -12.23
CA ARG A 43 3.67 -8.33 -12.55
C ARG A 43 3.57 -8.63 -14.04
N TRP A 44 2.95 -9.75 -14.38
CA TRP A 44 2.71 -10.17 -15.75
C TRP A 44 1.36 -10.88 -15.87
N ILE A 45 0.83 -10.95 -17.09
CA ILE A 45 -0.37 -11.71 -17.40
C ILE A 45 0.04 -13.08 -17.94
N ALA A 46 -0.56 -14.14 -17.40
CA ALA A 46 -0.44 -15.49 -17.92
C ALA A 46 -1.83 -16.08 -18.18
N LYS A 47 -1.95 -16.98 -19.15
CA LYS A 47 -3.20 -17.70 -19.40
C LYS A 47 -3.27 -18.94 -18.53
N ASN A 48 -4.35 -19.07 -17.76
CA ASN A 48 -4.60 -20.27 -16.97
C ASN A 48 -5.04 -21.44 -17.84
N ASN A 49 -5.19 -22.63 -17.25
CA ASN A 49 -5.58 -23.85 -17.96
C ASN A 49 -6.97 -23.77 -18.65
N ASN A 50 -7.80 -22.80 -18.28
CA ASN A 50 -9.11 -22.54 -18.87
C ASN A 50 -9.07 -21.44 -19.96
N GLY A 51 -7.88 -20.93 -20.29
CA GLY A 51 -7.67 -19.90 -21.32
C GLY A 51 -7.89 -18.45 -20.86
N TYR A 52 -8.21 -18.22 -19.57
CA TYR A 52 -8.42 -16.89 -19.02
C TYR A 52 -7.12 -16.22 -18.60
N ASP A 53 -7.04 -14.92 -18.81
CA ASP A 53 -5.93 -14.10 -18.37
C ASP A 53 -5.92 -13.97 -16.83
N GLN A 54 -4.76 -14.22 -16.23
CA GLN A 54 -4.54 -14.10 -14.80
C GLN A 54 -3.33 -13.22 -14.51
N LEU A 55 -3.53 -12.25 -13.60
CA LEU A 55 -2.45 -11.43 -13.08
C LEU A 55 -1.57 -12.25 -12.14
N CYS A 56 -0.32 -12.40 -12.52
CA CYS A 56 0.74 -13.03 -11.75
C CYS A 56 1.67 -11.95 -11.17
N ARG A 57 2.32 -12.26 -10.05
CA ARG A 57 3.24 -11.34 -9.38
C ARG A 57 4.44 -12.07 -8.82
N GLN A 58 5.59 -11.42 -8.87
CA GLN A 58 6.83 -11.87 -8.24
C GLN A 58 7.37 -10.71 -7.42
N GLN A 59 7.50 -10.90 -6.12
CA GLN A 59 8.16 -9.95 -5.24
C GLN A 59 9.67 -9.98 -5.50
N MET A 60 10.28 -8.79 -5.59
CA MET A 60 11.72 -8.62 -5.67
C MET A 60 12.35 -8.72 -4.28
N THR A 61 13.61 -9.12 -4.21
CA THR A 61 14.37 -9.11 -2.95
C THR A 61 14.95 -7.72 -2.75
N LEU A 62 14.64 -7.10 -1.61
CA LEU A 62 15.19 -5.80 -1.22
C LEU A 62 16.25 -5.99 -0.12
N SER A 63 17.38 -5.32 -0.20
CA SER A 63 18.39 -5.35 0.88
C SER A 63 17.92 -4.69 2.16
N LYS A 64 16.99 -3.73 2.05
CA LYS A 64 16.31 -3.03 3.14
C LYS A 64 14.92 -2.62 2.67
N GLY A 65 13.92 -2.77 3.53
CA GLY A 65 12.53 -2.42 3.21
C GLY A 65 11.88 -1.47 4.22
N THR A 66 12.60 -1.03 5.24
CA THR A 66 12.09 -0.18 6.33
C THR A 66 12.81 1.17 6.32
N PRO A 67 12.17 2.28 6.77
CA PRO A 67 12.85 3.56 6.90
C PRO A 67 13.90 3.55 8.01
N ASP A 68 14.91 4.41 7.88
CA ASP A 68 15.77 4.82 8.98
C ASP A 68 15.20 6.00 9.78
N GLU A 69 16.00 6.52 10.69
CA GLU A 69 15.70 7.68 11.54
C GLU A 69 15.41 8.98 10.77
N ASN A 70 15.87 9.09 9.52
CA ASN A 70 15.67 10.24 8.65
C ASN A 70 14.49 10.05 7.67
N ASN A 71 13.68 9.00 7.87
CA ASN A 71 12.60 8.60 6.96
C ASN A 71 13.12 8.22 5.56
N GLU A 72 14.36 7.74 5.46
CA GLU A 72 14.94 7.28 4.21
C GLU A 72 14.94 5.75 4.09
N ILE A 73 14.63 5.27 2.89
CA ILE A 73 14.70 3.85 2.53
C ILE A 73 15.64 3.73 1.34
N ARG A 74 16.91 3.42 1.62
CA ARG A 74 17.96 3.14 0.64
C ARG A 74 18.19 1.65 0.53
N PHE A 75 18.11 1.10 -0.67
CA PHE A 75 18.17 -0.35 -0.88
C PHE A 75 18.59 -0.74 -2.28
N LYS A 76 19.08 -1.98 -2.39
CA LYS A 76 19.34 -2.68 -3.65
C LYS A 76 18.16 -3.59 -3.97
N ILE A 77 17.83 -3.68 -5.25
CA ILE A 77 16.84 -4.61 -5.78
C ILE A 77 17.58 -5.79 -6.37
N THR A 78 17.20 -7.01 -5.98
CA THR A 78 17.65 -8.24 -6.63
C THR A 78 16.47 -8.96 -7.25
N VAL A 79 16.57 -9.28 -8.53
CA VAL A 79 15.58 -10.10 -9.24
C VAL A 79 15.74 -11.56 -8.78
N PRO A 80 14.69 -12.21 -8.26
CA PRO A 80 14.79 -13.60 -7.81
C PRO A 80 15.25 -14.54 -8.92
N ALA A 81 15.79 -15.70 -8.53
CA ALA A 81 16.09 -16.77 -9.47
C ALA A 81 14.82 -17.23 -10.19
N ALA A 82 14.97 -17.60 -11.47
CA ALA A 82 13.86 -18.16 -12.23
C ALA A 82 13.40 -19.48 -11.61
N SER A 83 12.09 -19.67 -11.53
CA SER A 83 11.47 -20.94 -11.13
C SER A 83 11.66 -21.99 -12.23
N THR A 84 11.90 -23.23 -11.81
CA THR A 84 11.86 -24.42 -12.68
C THR A 84 10.46 -25.01 -12.81
N SER A 85 9.45 -24.41 -12.18
CA SER A 85 8.06 -24.86 -12.28
C SER A 85 7.53 -24.72 -13.71
N THR A 86 6.73 -25.69 -14.12
CA THR A 86 6.02 -25.71 -15.41
C THR A 86 4.60 -25.15 -15.30
N SER A 87 4.20 -24.66 -14.12
CA SER A 87 2.90 -24.00 -13.95
C SER A 87 2.80 -22.76 -14.83
N PHE A 88 1.62 -22.49 -15.38
CA PHE A 88 1.39 -21.34 -16.27
C PHE A 88 1.73 -19.98 -15.62
N ASN A 89 1.67 -19.90 -14.29
CA ASN A 89 1.97 -18.72 -13.49
C ASN A 89 3.40 -18.72 -12.92
N ALA A 90 4.29 -19.60 -13.42
CA ALA A 90 5.67 -19.67 -12.94
C ALA A 90 6.47 -18.43 -13.35
N PHE A 91 7.28 -17.92 -12.42
CA PHE A 91 8.30 -16.91 -12.70
C PHE A 91 9.51 -17.55 -13.39
N ASN A 92 9.33 -18.03 -14.62
CA ASN A 92 10.35 -18.75 -15.39
C ASN A 92 11.42 -17.79 -15.97
N ALA A 93 12.40 -18.34 -16.71
CA ALA A 93 13.49 -17.55 -17.28
C ALA A 93 13.02 -16.47 -18.27
N GLU A 94 11.98 -16.76 -19.05
CA GLU A 94 11.41 -15.80 -20.01
C GLU A 94 10.78 -14.61 -19.28
N VAL A 95 9.92 -14.88 -18.28
CA VAL A 95 9.31 -13.84 -17.44
C VAL A 95 10.38 -13.05 -16.70
N ARG A 96 11.37 -13.73 -16.10
CA ARG A 96 12.49 -13.08 -15.41
C ARG A 96 13.26 -12.12 -16.33
N ASN A 97 13.41 -12.47 -17.61
CA ASN A 97 14.07 -11.61 -18.57
C ASN A 97 13.28 -10.34 -18.89
N THR A 98 11.96 -10.31 -18.67
CA THR A 98 11.14 -9.09 -18.83
C THR A 98 11.23 -8.12 -17.66
N VAL A 99 11.80 -8.53 -16.52
CA VAL A 99 11.93 -7.66 -15.36
C VAL A 99 12.87 -6.50 -15.67
N SER A 100 12.38 -5.27 -15.45
CA SER A 100 13.10 -4.02 -15.66
C SER A 100 12.78 -3.06 -14.53
N ILE A 101 13.78 -2.31 -14.06
CA ILE A 101 13.61 -1.21 -13.11
C ILE A 101 12.68 -0.09 -13.64
N SER A 102 12.53 -0.01 -14.97
CA SER A 102 11.59 0.91 -15.62
C SER A 102 10.12 0.46 -15.56
N ASN A 103 9.83 -0.72 -14.99
CA ASN A 103 8.48 -1.27 -14.91
C ASN A 103 8.32 -2.17 -13.68
N LEU A 104 8.36 -1.56 -12.49
CA LEU A 104 8.10 -2.23 -11.21
C LEU A 104 6.94 -1.58 -10.47
N TYR A 105 6.29 -2.35 -9.62
CA TYR A 105 5.22 -1.88 -8.74
C TYR A 105 5.79 -1.66 -7.35
N LEU A 106 5.73 -0.42 -6.85
CA LEU A 106 6.08 -0.12 -5.46
C LEU A 106 4.82 -0.21 -4.59
N LEU A 107 4.91 -0.94 -3.49
CA LEU A 107 3.90 -1.06 -2.45
C LEU A 107 4.50 -0.63 -1.11
N SER A 108 3.64 -0.12 -0.23
CA SER A 108 4.02 0.30 1.12
C SER A 108 2.97 -0.12 2.13
N VAL A 109 3.44 -0.54 3.30
CA VAL A 109 2.63 -0.62 4.51
C VAL A 109 2.82 0.69 5.27
N ILE A 110 1.71 1.36 5.59
CA ILE A 110 1.69 2.65 6.28
C ILE A 110 0.86 2.55 7.57
N SER A 111 0.98 3.57 8.43
CA SER A 111 0.16 3.70 9.63
C SER A 111 -1.34 3.53 9.32
N ALA A 112 -2.08 2.90 10.25
CA ALA A 112 -3.51 2.71 10.10
C ALA A 112 -4.23 4.05 9.87
N ALA A 113 -5.21 4.06 8.96
CA ALA A 113 -5.97 5.23 8.53
C ALA A 113 -5.15 6.38 7.89
N ALA A 114 -3.85 6.21 7.69
CA ALA A 114 -3.05 7.17 6.93
C ALA A 114 -3.27 7.02 5.41
N LYS A 115 -2.90 8.06 4.66
CA LYS A 115 -2.88 8.08 3.19
C LYS A 115 -1.47 8.37 2.70
N ILE A 116 -1.05 7.75 1.61
CA ILE A 116 0.24 8.00 0.97
C ILE A 116 0.05 8.53 -0.45
N ALA A 117 0.85 9.53 -0.83
CA ALA A 117 0.85 10.09 -2.18
C ALA A 117 2.28 10.36 -2.67
N PRO A 118 2.57 10.16 -3.96
CA PRO A 118 3.84 10.58 -4.55
C PRO A 118 3.98 12.10 -4.54
N VAL A 119 5.22 12.58 -4.45
CA VAL A 119 5.60 14.00 -4.51
C VAL A 119 6.64 14.17 -5.62
N ASP A 120 6.74 15.36 -6.20
CA ASP A 120 7.78 15.73 -7.17
C ASP A 120 7.89 14.78 -8.38
N GLY A 121 6.75 14.23 -8.84
CA GLY A 121 6.70 13.32 -9.98
C GLY A 121 7.17 11.90 -9.69
N ALA A 122 7.28 11.50 -8.41
CA ALA A 122 7.55 10.10 -8.06
C ALA A 122 6.46 9.15 -8.61
N PRO A 123 6.80 7.91 -8.98
CA PRO A 123 5.82 6.96 -9.48
C PRO A 123 4.72 6.66 -8.45
N THR A 124 3.47 6.58 -8.92
CA THR A 124 2.31 6.23 -8.09
C THR A 124 2.42 4.80 -7.56
N LEU A 125 2.22 4.61 -6.24
CA LEU A 125 2.23 3.28 -5.64
C LEU A 125 1.11 2.39 -6.20
N GLY A 126 1.39 1.09 -6.29
CA GLY A 126 0.44 0.09 -6.80
C GLY A 126 0.22 0.12 -8.33
N LEU A 127 0.86 1.05 -9.04
CA LEU A 127 0.88 1.15 -10.50
C LEU A 127 2.29 0.86 -11.03
N PRO A 128 2.43 0.48 -12.32
CA PRO A 128 3.73 0.28 -12.92
C PRO A 128 4.48 1.62 -12.95
N GLY A 129 5.66 1.66 -12.33
CA GLY A 129 6.52 2.82 -12.21
C GLY A 129 7.86 2.60 -12.90
N SER A 130 8.40 3.68 -13.47
CA SER A 130 9.77 3.73 -13.97
C SER A 130 10.69 4.33 -12.90
N PHE A 131 11.66 3.55 -12.46
CA PHE A 131 12.64 3.97 -11.47
C PHE A 131 14.05 4.06 -12.06
N GLU A 132 14.91 4.83 -11.41
CA GLU A 132 16.28 5.13 -11.79
C GLU A 132 17.19 4.91 -10.58
N ILE A 133 18.38 4.36 -10.82
CA ILE A 133 19.38 4.13 -9.77
C ILE A 133 19.91 5.48 -9.28
N GLY A 134 20.00 5.66 -7.96
CA GLY A 134 20.52 6.85 -7.29
C GLY A 134 19.56 8.03 -7.25
N LYS A 135 18.39 7.95 -7.90
CA LYS A 135 17.37 9.00 -7.86
C LYS A 135 16.54 8.92 -6.59
N GLU A 136 16.21 10.09 -6.04
CA GLU A 136 15.33 10.21 -4.88
C GLU A 136 13.86 10.28 -5.29
N TYR A 137 13.05 9.41 -4.69
CA TYR A 137 11.60 9.38 -4.87
C TYR A 137 10.93 9.73 -3.55
N LYS A 138 10.17 10.81 -3.52
CA LYS A 138 9.54 11.31 -2.30
C LYS A 138 8.07 10.94 -2.23
N TYR A 139 7.64 10.54 -1.03
CA TYR A 139 6.27 10.14 -0.75
C TYR A 139 5.79 10.81 0.54
N GLN A 140 4.62 11.45 0.49
CA GLN A 140 4.00 12.07 1.65
C GLN A 140 3.01 11.11 2.29
N VAL A 141 3.23 10.77 3.56
CA VAL A 141 2.25 10.08 4.40
C VAL A 141 1.48 11.12 5.20
N THR A 142 0.15 11.09 5.11
CA THR A 142 -0.76 11.97 5.84
C THR A 142 -1.57 11.14 6.83
N ALA A 143 -1.42 11.40 8.13
CA ALA A 143 -2.15 10.73 9.20
C ALA A 143 -3.65 11.07 9.18
N ALA A 144 -4.43 10.36 9.99
CA ALA A 144 -5.86 10.59 10.13
C ALA A 144 -6.18 12.03 10.60
N ASN A 145 -5.34 12.59 11.48
CA ASN A 145 -5.49 13.98 11.95
C ASN A 145 -4.92 15.05 11.01
N GLY A 146 -4.38 14.66 9.85
CA GLY A 146 -3.80 15.58 8.87
C GLY A 146 -2.31 15.90 9.07
N LYS A 147 -1.64 15.38 10.11
CA LYS A 147 -0.18 15.45 10.25
C LYS A 147 0.50 14.77 9.06
N LYS A 148 1.61 15.34 8.60
CA LYS A 148 2.32 14.89 7.40
C LYS A 148 3.76 14.53 7.71
N ALA A 149 4.28 13.51 7.03
CA ALA A 149 5.70 13.17 6.98
C ALA A 149 6.11 12.85 5.54
N ILE A 150 7.34 13.21 5.17
CA ILE A 150 7.94 12.89 3.87
C ILE A 150 8.92 11.75 4.07
N PHE A 151 8.80 10.72 3.23
CA PHE A 151 9.72 9.61 3.14
C PHE A 151 10.45 9.67 1.80
N THR A 152 11.75 9.38 1.82
CA THR A 152 12.58 9.33 0.62
C THR A 152 12.99 7.90 0.33
N ILE A 153 12.73 7.44 -0.89
CA ILE A 153 13.06 6.11 -1.39
C ILE A 153 14.17 6.26 -2.42
N VAL A 154 15.27 5.51 -2.26
CA VAL A 154 16.41 5.53 -3.18
C VAL A 154 16.81 4.10 -3.52
N ILE A 155 16.83 3.80 -4.82
CA ILE A 155 17.32 2.51 -5.31
C ILE A 155 18.81 2.66 -5.60
N GLU A 156 19.64 1.93 -4.87
CA GLU A 156 21.10 2.02 -4.96
C GLU A 156 21.66 1.13 -6.07
N ASP A 157 20.97 0.04 -6.38
CA ASP A 157 21.41 -0.93 -7.38
C ASP A 157 20.24 -1.79 -7.86
N PHE A 158 20.36 -2.32 -9.08
CA PHE A 158 19.42 -3.26 -9.68
C PHE A 158 20.17 -4.46 -10.22
N ILE A 159 20.14 -5.54 -9.44
CA ILE A 159 20.84 -6.79 -9.69
C ILE A 159 19.86 -7.74 -10.36
N LYS A 160 20.13 -8.08 -11.62
CA LYS A 160 19.30 -9.03 -12.37
C LYS A 160 19.73 -10.46 -12.13
#